data_AF-A0A845LAZ2-F1
#
_entry.id   AF-A0A845LAZ2-F1
#
_cell.length_a   1.000
_cell.length_b   1.000
_cell.length_c   1.000
_cell.angle_alpha   90.00
_cell.angle_beta   90.00
_cell.angle_gamma   90.00
#
_symmetry.space_group_name_H-M   'P 1'
#
loop_
_entity.id
_entity.type
_entity.pdbx_description
1 polymer ?
#
loop_
_entity_poly.entity_id
_entity_poly.type
_entity_poly.pdbx_seq_one_letter_code
_entity_poly.pdbx_strand_id
1 'polypeptide(L)'
;MASENSFDGFVKRLGFEKFPFSQFSTENELHIRDKLFYSPSDYSQILEAFSSGQSMFVLGNRGSGKTAMLYDFESKVEKSTCLIAWLDDFTILNSPFTSCDFYNMLIQKITDKVFEQLVNQRDRIDNIKPEQKMLLVYLLKHFLPVVSKPHLTEQIEKVRYPWLVYMSVKVYNFIRDALNYGVSVAMQVTSDIIRQHFMSLPPIPKELMLKKYFPEIPYEADKEFEPQKVTYSFLERCLELVQNLGFKQFVLIIDKIDEDSRFSNDADLIADFIEPVLTDNKLLLNPKIQLLISIWNIPFSILIDKVRSQKHFSATLNWETSDLKEALNKRIRVFSNEKVQKFELLFSDDVLSNHFNDIFYLANGNPRDLWHIFKHLFYAQHKIDPLSTSISSGAVKEGLKNFVESFNYFEYYPRKANAAPQSLNIYSYIQHLLRLGKKEFTRNAFKEATGVSGGSVSNYVSQMQKMGLIVNIDREGTSLVYEVNDPKVTYAIDNGYSIIRSN
;
A
#
# COMPACT_ATOMS: atom_id res chain seq x y z
N MET A 1 -16.18 9.53 -41.32
CA MET A 1 -17.34 10.12 -40.61
C MET A 1 -17.57 9.51 -39.23
N ALA A 2 -17.60 8.18 -39.04
CA ALA A 2 -17.77 7.59 -37.69
C ALA A 2 -16.61 7.85 -36.70
N SER A 3 -15.40 8.13 -37.18
CA SER A 3 -14.23 8.42 -36.32
C SER A 3 -14.24 9.83 -35.73
N GLU A 4 -14.90 10.79 -36.39
CA GLU A 4 -14.86 12.20 -35.98
C GLU A 4 -15.72 12.49 -34.77
N ASN A 5 -16.87 11.82 -34.58
CA ASN A 5 -17.72 12.01 -33.39
C ASN A 5 -17.36 11.08 -32.22
N SER A 6 -16.28 10.30 -32.35
CA SER A 6 -15.82 9.39 -31.31
C SER A 6 -15.26 10.15 -30.10
N PHE A 7 -15.29 9.51 -28.92
CA PHE A 7 -14.70 10.09 -27.70
C PHE A 7 -13.19 10.34 -27.87
N ASP A 8 -12.47 9.45 -28.56
CA ASP A 8 -11.06 9.63 -28.90
C ASP A 8 -10.83 10.86 -29.78
N GLY A 9 -11.72 11.09 -30.76
CA GLY A 9 -11.69 12.29 -31.61
C GLY A 9 -11.87 13.58 -30.80
N PHE A 10 -12.79 13.59 -29.84
CA PHE A 10 -12.98 14.70 -28.91
C PHE A 10 -11.76 14.94 -28.02
N VAL A 11 -11.20 13.89 -27.42
CA VAL A 11 -9.99 13.97 -26.58
C VAL A 11 -8.80 14.54 -27.36
N LYS A 12 -8.63 14.14 -28.63
CA LYS A 12 -7.59 14.68 -29.52
C LYS A 12 -7.81 16.16 -29.86
N ARG A 13 -9.06 16.59 -30.05
CA ARG A 13 -9.40 18.02 -30.25
C ARG A 13 -9.07 18.89 -29.05
N LEU A 14 -9.15 18.33 -27.84
CA LEU A 14 -8.65 18.98 -26.61
C LEU A 14 -7.13 18.96 -26.46
N GLY A 15 -6.39 18.43 -27.44
CA GLY A 15 -4.92 18.46 -27.48
C GLY A 15 -4.22 17.24 -26.87
N PHE A 16 -4.96 16.20 -26.49
CA PHE A 16 -4.40 15.01 -25.86
C PHE A 16 -4.02 13.92 -26.86
N GLU A 17 -2.96 13.17 -26.57
CA GLU A 17 -2.60 11.98 -27.35
C GLU A 17 -3.42 10.76 -26.94
N LYS A 18 -3.76 10.68 -25.65
CA LYS A 18 -4.63 9.67 -25.04
C LYS A 18 -5.44 10.31 -23.93
N PHE A 19 -6.58 9.70 -23.59
CA PHE A 19 -7.44 10.23 -22.54
C PHE A 19 -6.72 10.20 -21.16
N PRO A 20 -6.51 11.35 -20.51
CA PRO A 20 -5.79 11.41 -19.25
C PRO A 20 -6.50 10.76 -18.07
N PHE A 21 -7.81 10.52 -18.11
CA PHE A 21 -8.57 10.07 -16.92
C PHE A 21 -9.19 8.67 -17.12
N SER A 22 -8.52 7.80 -17.87
CA SER A 22 -8.93 6.40 -18.05
C SER A 22 -8.54 5.48 -16.89
N GLN A 23 -7.46 5.83 -16.18
CA GLN A 23 -6.89 5.06 -15.08
C GLN A 23 -6.79 5.94 -13.82
N PHE A 24 -6.97 5.34 -12.65
CA PHE A 24 -7.09 6.04 -11.37
C PHE A 24 -6.20 5.48 -10.26
N SER A 25 -5.41 4.47 -10.61
CA SER A 25 -4.59 3.72 -9.68
C SER A 25 -3.17 3.61 -10.21
N THR A 26 -2.21 3.71 -9.31
CA THR A 26 -0.78 3.73 -9.66
C THR A 26 -0.33 2.47 -10.36
N GLU A 27 -0.94 1.33 -10.04
CA GLU A 27 -0.66 0.00 -10.59
C GLU A 27 -0.93 -0.06 -12.09
N ASN A 28 -1.99 0.62 -12.53
CA ASN A 28 -2.36 0.68 -13.93
C ASN A 28 -1.44 1.64 -14.73
N GLU A 29 -0.70 2.50 -14.03
CA GLU A 29 0.12 3.59 -14.59
C GLU A 29 1.63 3.42 -14.36
N LEU A 30 2.09 2.23 -13.93
CA LEU A 30 3.50 1.98 -13.57
C LEU A 30 4.50 2.44 -14.65
N HIS A 31 4.15 2.27 -15.94
CA HIS A 31 4.99 2.61 -17.08
C HIS A 31 5.24 4.12 -17.29
N ILE A 32 4.40 5.00 -16.72
CA ILE A 32 4.52 6.46 -16.79
C ILE A 32 4.52 7.14 -15.41
N ARG A 33 4.50 6.36 -14.33
CA ARG A 33 4.37 6.83 -12.95
C ARG A 33 5.37 7.93 -12.61
N ASP A 34 6.65 7.78 -12.98
CA ASP A 34 7.69 8.75 -12.62
C ASP A 34 7.45 10.12 -13.28
N LYS A 35 6.78 10.15 -14.45
CA LYS A 35 6.35 11.39 -15.11
C LYS A 35 5.11 11.99 -14.46
N LEU A 36 4.26 11.18 -13.82
CA LEU A 36 3.00 11.61 -13.21
C LEU A 36 3.15 12.01 -11.74
N PHE A 37 4.11 11.42 -11.02
CA PHE A 37 4.26 11.61 -9.59
C PHE A 37 4.47 13.10 -9.25
N TYR A 38 3.63 13.64 -8.38
CA TYR A 38 3.77 14.98 -7.83
C TYR A 38 4.00 14.87 -6.32
N SER A 39 4.98 15.62 -5.82
CA SER A 39 5.32 15.69 -4.41
C SER A 39 4.42 16.72 -3.73
N PRO A 40 3.46 16.32 -2.86
CA PRO A 40 2.65 17.27 -2.10
C PRO A 40 3.51 18.08 -1.12
N SER A 41 2.95 19.15 -0.55
CA SER A 41 3.70 20.08 0.32
C SER A 41 4.42 19.40 1.50
N ASP A 42 3.79 18.40 2.12
CA ASP A 42 4.36 17.66 3.27
C ASP A 42 5.45 16.65 2.88
N TYR A 43 5.67 16.42 1.58
CA TYR A 43 6.51 15.34 1.08
C TYR A 43 7.97 15.43 1.53
N SER A 44 8.53 16.65 1.67
CA SER A 44 9.94 16.85 2.02
C SER A 44 10.28 16.30 3.41
N GLN A 45 9.42 16.54 4.40
CA GLN A 45 9.60 16.04 5.77
C GLN A 45 9.53 14.52 5.82
N ILE A 46 8.62 13.94 5.04
CA ILE A 46 8.45 12.48 4.98
C ILE A 46 9.65 11.84 4.28
N LEU A 47 10.17 12.48 3.22
CA LEU A 47 11.38 12.03 2.54
C LEU A 47 12.62 12.13 3.44
N GLU A 48 12.74 13.15 4.28
CA GLU A 48 13.82 13.28 5.25
C GLU A 48 13.77 12.14 6.28
N ALA A 49 12.59 11.89 6.86
CA ALA A 49 12.38 10.76 7.77
C ALA A 49 12.74 9.42 7.10
N PHE A 50 12.37 9.24 5.82
CA PHE A 50 12.70 8.04 5.05
C PHE A 50 14.21 7.91 4.86
N SER A 51 14.86 8.98 4.44
CA SER A 51 16.31 9.02 4.19
C SER A 51 17.13 8.80 5.46
N SER A 52 16.57 9.12 6.63
CA SER A 52 17.19 8.84 7.94
C SER A 52 17.15 7.36 8.36
N GLY A 53 16.49 6.49 7.60
CA GLY A 53 16.37 5.06 7.88
C GLY A 53 15.35 4.73 8.97
N GLN A 54 14.52 5.70 9.39
CA GLN A 54 13.47 5.50 10.41
C GLN A 54 12.28 4.74 9.84
N SER A 55 11.73 3.81 10.64
CA SER A 55 10.42 3.22 10.37
C SER A 55 9.32 4.27 10.54
N MET A 56 8.30 4.23 9.69
CA MET A 56 7.21 5.20 9.71
C MET A 56 5.87 4.63 9.29
N PHE A 57 4.82 5.34 9.69
CA PHE A 57 3.46 5.11 9.20
C PHE A 57 3.10 6.18 8.18
N VAL A 58 2.66 5.76 7.00
CA VAL A 58 2.12 6.62 5.94
C VAL A 58 0.61 6.51 5.97
N LEU A 59 -0.04 7.50 6.56
CA LEU A 59 -1.47 7.57 6.79
C LEU A 59 -2.14 8.32 5.63
N GLY A 60 -3.32 7.87 5.22
CA GLY A 60 -4.12 8.61 4.25
C GLY A 60 -5.39 7.89 3.87
N ASN A 61 -6.38 8.64 3.37
CA ASN A 61 -7.61 8.06 2.83
C ASN A 61 -7.33 7.24 1.56
N ARG A 62 -8.27 6.38 1.17
CA ARG A 62 -8.20 5.67 -0.11
C ARG A 62 -8.13 6.68 -1.25
N GLY A 63 -7.26 6.45 -2.23
CA GLY A 63 -7.04 7.39 -3.33
C GLY A 63 -6.10 8.57 -3.04
N SER A 64 -5.60 8.75 -1.80
CA SER A 64 -4.70 9.85 -1.43
C SER A 64 -3.27 9.76 -1.99
N GLY A 65 -2.95 8.74 -2.80
CA GLY A 65 -1.62 8.59 -3.40
C GLY A 65 -0.55 7.90 -2.55
N LYS A 66 -0.92 7.22 -1.44
CA LYS A 66 0.02 6.45 -0.58
C LYS A 66 0.95 5.54 -1.39
N THR A 67 0.38 4.67 -2.22
CA THR A 67 1.15 3.74 -3.07
C THR A 67 2.06 4.46 -4.08
N ALA A 68 1.63 5.59 -4.64
CA ALA A 68 2.48 6.38 -5.55
C ALA A 68 3.71 6.93 -4.84
N MET A 69 3.54 7.38 -3.60
CA MET A 69 4.63 7.85 -2.76
C MET A 69 5.59 6.72 -2.36
N LEU A 70 5.08 5.56 -1.97
CA LEU A 70 5.91 4.39 -1.63
C LEU A 70 6.78 3.94 -2.81
N TYR A 71 6.24 4.00 -4.04
CA TYR A 71 7.01 3.72 -5.24
C TYR A 71 8.08 4.77 -5.54
N ASP A 72 7.80 6.05 -5.29
CA ASP A 72 8.81 7.09 -5.41
C ASP A 72 9.94 6.88 -4.38
N PHE A 73 9.62 6.47 -3.15
CA PHE A 73 10.62 6.07 -2.16
C PHE A 73 11.45 4.87 -2.61
N GLU A 74 10.83 3.82 -3.13
CA GLU A 74 11.55 2.68 -3.71
C GLU A 74 12.54 3.14 -4.79
N SER A 75 12.14 4.06 -5.67
CA SER A 75 12.99 4.56 -6.75
C SER A 75 14.25 5.29 -6.26
N LYS A 76 14.22 5.80 -5.03
CA LYS A 76 15.32 6.51 -4.36
C LYS A 76 16.23 5.61 -3.55
N VAL A 77 15.85 4.34 -3.35
CA VAL A 77 16.70 3.35 -2.66
C VAL A 77 17.83 2.87 -3.58
N GLU A 78 19.05 2.98 -3.09
CA GLU A 78 20.22 2.44 -3.78
C GLU A 78 20.27 0.90 -3.65
N LYS A 79 19.77 0.18 -4.66
CA LYS A 79 19.67 -1.30 -4.66
C LYS A 79 21.01 -2.04 -4.55
N SER A 80 22.14 -1.37 -4.76
CA SER A 80 23.48 -1.95 -4.56
C SER A 80 23.87 -2.01 -3.08
N THR A 81 23.30 -1.14 -2.23
CA THR A 81 23.66 -1.03 -0.81
C THR A 81 22.51 -1.33 0.14
N CYS A 82 21.26 -1.34 -0.32
CA CYS A 82 20.09 -1.66 0.48
C CYS A 82 19.26 -2.79 -0.15
N LEU A 83 18.64 -3.60 0.69
CA LEU A 83 17.65 -4.60 0.28
C LEU A 83 16.25 -4.01 0.45
N ILE A 84 15.39 -4.15 -0.54
CA ILE A 84 14.00 -3.66 -0.49
C ILE A 84 13.01 -4.77 -0.86
N ALA A 85 11.96 -4.90 -0.06
CA ALA A 85 10.88 -5.86 -0.26
C ALA A 85 9.50 -5.20 -0.11
N TRP A 86 8.55 -5.68 -0.90
CA TRP A 86 7.13 -5.35 -0.76
C TRP A 86 6.37 -6.47 -0.06
N LEU A 87 5.43 -6.07 0.79
CA LEU A 87 4.42 -6.88 1.43
C LEU A 87 3.05 -6.25 1.15
N ASP A 88 2.39 -6.77 0.12
CA ASP A 88 1.07 -6.39 -0.38
C ASP A 88 0.10 -7.56 -0.42
N ASP A 89 0.58 -8.77 -0.14
CA ASP A 89 -0.21 -10.00 0.02
C ASP A 89 -0.03 -10.55 1.44
N PHE A 90 -1.17 -10.66 2.15
CA PHE A 90 -1.24 -11.08 3.55
C PHE A 90 -1.89 -12.46 3.72
N THR A 91 -2.10 -13.21 2.62
CA THR A 91 -2.77 -14.52 2.62
C THR A 91 -2.07 -15.56 3.50
N ILE A 92 -0.75 -15.47 3.65
CA ILE A 92 0.07 -16.37 4.47
C ILE A 92 -0.17 -16.14 5.98
N LEU A 93 -0.60 -14.95 6.39
CA LEU A 93 -0.91 -14.66 7.80
C LEU A 93 -2.34 -15.06 8.13
N ASN A 94 -2.53 -15.78 9.23
CA ASN A 94 -3.87 -16.00 9.77
C ASN A 94 -4.46 -14.71 10.35
N SER A 95 -5.78 -14.69 10.57
CA SER A 95 -6.45 -13.60 11.29
C SER A 95 -7.21 -14.20 12.47
N PRO A 96 -6.79 -13.94 13.73
CA PRO A 96 -5.64 -13.13 14.15
C PRO A 96 -4.28 -13.83 13.95
N PHE A 97 -3.18 -13.07 13.97
CA PHE A 97 -1.81 -13.59 14.01
C PHE A 97 -1.00 -12.99 15.16
N THR A 98 0.12 -13.63 15.51
CA THR A 98 1.07 -13.17 16.54
C THR A 98 2.28 -12.47 15.92
N SER A 99 3.02 -11.69 16.71
CA SER A 99 4.29 -11.08 16.22
C SER A 99 5.29 -12.13 15.69
N CYS A 100 5.28 -13.36 16.22
CA CYS A 100 6.15 -14.43 15.71
C CYS A 100 5.75 -14.90 14.30
N ASP A 101 4.45 -14.93 14.00
CA ASP A 101 3.95 -15.23 12.65
C ASP A 101 4.39 -14.14 11.66
N PHE A 102 4.33 -12.87 12.09
CA PHE A 102 4.83 -11.76 11.29
C PHE A 102 6.34 -11.82 11.07
N TYR A 103 7.13 -12.15 12.10
CA TYR A 103 8.57 -12.35 11.97
C TYR A 103 8.89 -13.47 10.99
N ASN A 104 8.12 -14.55 10.99
CA ASN A 104 8.32 -15.66 10.05
C ASN A 104 8.18 -15.19 8.60
N MET A 105 7.12 -14.43 8.31
CA MET A 105 6.91 -13.82 7.00
C MET A 105 8.01 -12.81 6.64
N LEU A 106 8.47 -12.01 7.60
CA LEU A 106 9.57 -11.07 7.39
C LEU A 106 10.88 -11.80 7.06
N ILE A 107 11.20 -12.89 7.75
CA ILE A 107 12.39 -13.71 7.47
C ILE A 107 12.30 -14.33 6.08
N GLN A 108 11.12 -14.75 5.62
CA GLN A 108 10.92 -15.22 4.24
C GLN A 108 11.25 -14.11 3.23
N LYS A 109 10.76 -12.88 3.44
CA LYS A 109 11.05 -11.73 2.57
C LYS A 109 12.54 -11.33 2.60
N ILE A 110 13.17 -11.34 3.77
CA ILE A 110 14.61 -11.12 3.92
C ILE A 110 15.39 -12.18 3.12
N THR A 111 15.02 -13.45 3.31
CA THR A 111 15.67 -14.58 2.64
C THR A 111 15.58 -14.45 1.13
N ASP A 112 14.38 -14.20 0.61
CA ASP A 112 14.13 -14.00 -0.82
C ASP A 112 15.02 -12.90 -1.40
N LYS A 113 15.05 -11.71 -0.77
CA LYS A 113 15.86 -10.58 -1.25
C LYS A 113 17.36 -10.74 -1.08
N VAL A 114 17.80 -11.40 -0.01
CA VAL A 114 19.21 -11.76 0.16
C VAL A 114 19.65 -12.65 -1.00
N PHE A 115 18.92 -13.73 -1.28
CA PHE A 115 19.31 -14.65 -2.36
C PHE A 115 19.20 -14.01 -3.75
N GLU A 116 18.18 -13.18 -3.99
CA GLU A 116 18.06 -12.41 -5.24
C GLU A 116 19.31 -11.53 -5.48
N GLN A 117 19.80 -10.81 -4.47
CA GLN A 117 20.99 -9.97 -4.62
C GLN A 117 22.29 -10.79 -4.69
N LEU A 118 22.41 -11.87 -3.93
CA LEU A 118 23.60 -12.72 -3.92
C LEU A 118 23.83 -13.44 -5.26
N VAL A 119 22.79 -13.65 -6.07
CA VAL A 119 22.96 -14.15 -7.45
C VAL A 119 23.90 -13.23 -8.25
N ASN A 120 23.77 -11.92 -8.04
CA ASN A 120 24.50 -10.87 -8.76
C ASN A 120 25.77 -10.38 -8.04
N GLN A 121 25.84 -10.48 -6.71
CA GLN A 121 26.91 -9.92 -5.86
C GLN A 121 27.51 -10.99 -4.93
N ARG A 122 28.14 -12.00 -5.55
CA ARG A 122 28.57 -13.24 -4.86
C ARG A 122 29.76 -13.05 -3.93
N ASP A 123 30.62 -12.10 -4.24
CA ASP A 123 31.81 -11.70 -3.48
C ASP A 123 31.47 -11.28 -2.04
N ARG A 124 30.23 -10.83 -1.80
CA ARG A 124 29.74 -10.50 -0.44
C ARG A 124 29.78 -11.67 0.53
N ILE A 125 29.71 -12.91 0.04
CA ILE A 125 29.70 -14.11 0.90
C ILE A 125 31.11 -14.48 1.35
N ASP A 126 32.15 -14.00 0.67
CA ASP A 126 33.53 -14.31 1.03
C ASP A 126 33.93 -13.68 2.36
N ASN A 127 33.28 -12.57 2.72
CA ASN A 127 33.57 -11.76 3.90
C ASN A 127 32.80 -12.17 5.16
N ILE A 128 31.86 -13.12 5.09
CA ILE A 128 31.05 -13.54 6.24
C ILE A 128 31.64 -14.75 6.99
N LYS A 129 31.38 -14.82 8.30
CA LYS A 129 31.89 -15.86 9.20
C LYS A 129 31.27 -17.24 8.91
N PRO A 130 31.91 -18.37 9.29
CA PRO A 130 31.35 -19.71 9.10
C PRO A 130 29.94 -19.90 9.70
N GLU A 131 29.68 -19.34 10.87
CA GLU A 131 28.35 -19.38 11.52
C GLU A 131 27.27 -18.67 10.71
N GLN A 132 27.63 -17.55 10.05
CA GLN A 132 26.74 -16.78 9.19
C GLN A 132 26.48 -17.52 7.87
N LYS A 133 27.49 -18.23 7.35
CA LYS A 133 27.30 -19.14 6.21
C LYS A 133 26.33 -20.27 6.56
N MET A 134 26.42 -20.82 7.77
CA MET A 134 25.46 -21.84 8.25
C MET A 134 24.04 -21.27 8.36
N LEU A 135 23.88 -20.05 8.88
CA LEU A 135 22.58 -19.37 8.93
C LEU A 135 22.01 -19.15 7.51
N LEU A 136 22.83 -18.73 6.55
CA LEU A 136 22.42 -18.54 5.16
C LEU A 136 21.90 -19.85 4.54
N VAL A 137 22.58 -20.98 4.79
CA VAL A 137 22.14 -22.31 4.34
C VAL A 137 20.82 -22.71 5.01
N TYR A 138 20.66 -22.44 6.30
CA TYR A 138 19.41 -22.69 7.02
C TYR A 138 18.24 -21.90 6.43
N LEU A 139 18.44 -20.60 6.16
CA LEU A 139 17.43 -19.75 5.52
C LEU A 139 17.05 -20.26 4.12
N LEU A 140 18.03 -20.67 3.32
CA LEU A 140 17.77 -21.26 2.00
C LEU A 140 16.86 -22.49 2.08
N LYS A 141 17.10 -23.37 3.05
CA LYS A 141 16.38 -24.64 3.19
C LYS A 141 14.97 -24.45 3.73
N HIS A 142 14.79 -23.55 4.70
CA HIS A 142 13.55 -23.45 5.47
C HIS A 142 12.68 -22.22 5.15
N PHE A 143 13.26 -21.14 4.60
CA PHE A 143 12.59 -19.85 4.45
C PHE A 143 12.54 -19.34 3.01
N LEU A 144 13.31 -19.91 2.08
CA LEU A 144 13.19 -19.51 0.67
C LEU A 144 11.90 -20.10 0.07
N PRO A 145 10.96 -19.26 -0.40
CA PRO A 145 9.70 -19.74 -0.97
C PRO A 145 9.94 -20.65 -2.19
N VAL A 146 9.10 -21.67 -2.35
CA VAL A 146 9.17 -22.58 -3.51
C VAL A 146 9.04 -21.81 -4.84
N VAL A 147 8.17 -20.80 -4.87
CA VAL A 147 7.93 -19.93 -6.03
C VAL A 147 9.13 -19.06 -6.41
N SER A 148 10.01 -18.73 -5.46
CA SER A 148 11.22 -17.94 -5.73
C SER A 148 12.29 -18.77 -6.43
N LYS A 149 12.28 -20.10 -6.29
CA LYS A 149 13.31 -20.99 -6.86
C LYS A 149 13.32 -20.95 -8.40
N PRO A 150 12.18 -21.04 -9.11
CA PRO A 150 12.13 -20.85 -10.56
C PRO A 150 12.55 -19.43 -10.99
N HIS A 151 12.12 -18.39 -10.28
CA HIS A 151 12.46 -17.00 -10.63
C HIS A 151 13.97 -16.72 -10.50
N LEU A 152 14.59 -17.22 -9.42
CA LEU A 152 16.05 -17.19 -9.26
C LEU A 152 16.73 -17.97 -10.39
N THR A 153 16.18 -19.12 -10.80
CA THR A 153 16.70 -19.91 -11.92
C THR A 153 16.60 -19.14 -13.24
N GLU A 154 15.49 -18.45 -13.50
CA GLU A 154 15.27 -17.63 -14.70
C GLU A 154 16.18 -16.37 -14.72
N GLN A 155 16.36 -15.69 -13.58
CA GLN A 155 17.31 -14.58 -13.46
C GLN A 155 18.75 -15.04 -13.75
N ILE A 156 19.10 -16.26 -13.33
CA ILE A 156 20.38 -16.90 -13.67
C ILE A 156 20.47 -17.19 -15.18
N GLU A 157 19.38 -17.59 -15.83
CA GLU A 157 19.32 -17.92 -17.27
C GLU A 157 19.36 -16.69 -18.20
N LYS A 158 18.80 -15.55 -17.78
CA LYS A 158 18.80 -14.30 -18.56
C LYS A 158 20.20 -13.69 -18.73
N VAL A 159 21.15 -14.08 -17.88
CA VAL A 159 22.57 -13.75 -18.05
C VAL A 159 23.12 -14.66 -19.16
N ARG A 160 23.09 -14.22 -20.42
CA ARG A 160 23.53 -15.00 -21.59
C ARG A 160 25.03 -15.32 -21.56
N TYR A 161 25.48 -16.44 -21.02
CA TYR A 161 26.73 -17.13 -21.45
C TYR A 161 26.80 -18.64 -21.06
N PRO A 162 27.29 -19.55 -21.94
CA PRO A 162 27.29 -21.02 -21.75
C PRO A 162 28.17 -21.58 -20.61
N TRP A 163 29.02 -20.78 -19.96
CA TRP A 163 29.73 -21.18 -18.75
C TRP A 163 28.83 -21.13 -17.49
N LEU A 164 27.58 -20.65 -17.63
CA LEU A 164 26.65 -20.48 -16.50
C LEU A 164 25.98 -21.79 -16.04
N VAL A 165 25.87 -22.81 -16.90
CA VAL A 165 25.54 -24.18 -16.46
C VAL A 165 26.63 -24.73 -15.54
N TYR A 166 27.88 -24.26 -15.70
CA TYR A 166 29.00 -24.55 -14.78
C TYR A 166 28.95 -23.67 -13.51
N MET A 167 28.27 -22.51 -13.54
CA MET A 167 28.10 -21.59 -12.40
C MET A 167 26.89 -21.86 -11.52
N SER A 168 25.77 -22.34 -12.07
CA SER A 168 24.66 -22.89 -11.28
C SER A 168 25.15 -24.14 -10.54
N VAL A 169 25.96 -24.96 -11.21
CA VAL A 169 26.76 -26.02 -10.60
C VAL A 169 27.78 -25.45 -9.60
N LYS A 170 28.37 -24.25 -9.75
CA LYS A 170 29.21 -23.62 -8.71
C LYS A 170 28.45 -22.99 -7.55
N VAL A 171 27.24 -22.46 -7.70
CA VAL A 171 26.42 -21.97 -6.57
C VAL A 171 25.86 -23.16 -5.81
N TYR A 172 25.39 -24.17 -6.52
CA TYR A 172 25.05 -25.48 -5.96
C TYR A 172 26.27 -26.14 -5.31
N ASN A 173 27.45 -26.12 -5.97
CA ASN A 173 28.69 -26.61 -5.39
C ASN A 173 29.24 -25.69 -4.29
N PHE A 174 28.86 -24.41 -4.21
CA PHE A 174 29.24 -23.47 -3.16
C PHE A 174 28.35 -23.65 -1.93
N ILE A 175 27.06 -23.92 -2.11
CA ILE A 175 26.17 -24.42 -1.05
C ILE A 175 26.69 -25.78 -0.57
N ARG A 176 27.10 -26.67 -1.49
CA ARG A 176 27.76 -27.95 -1.19
C ARG A 176 29.13 -27.78 -0.51
N ASP A 177 29.94 -26.80 -0.90
CA ASP A 177 31.29 -26.57 -0.37
C ASP A 177 31.23 -25.79 0.95
N ALA A 178 30.23 -24.93 1.18
CA ALA A 178 29.91 -24.34 2.47
C ALA A 178 29.30 -25.36 3.44
N LEU A 179 28.50 -26.30 2.94
CA LEU A 179 28.07 -27.50 3.70
C LEU A 179 29.28 -28.38 4.03
N ASN A 180 30.18 -28.66 3.07
CA ASN A 180 31.39 -29.46 3.28
C ASN A 180 32.40 -28.76 4.22
N TYR A 181 32.55 -27.44 4.12
CA TYR A 181 33.43 -26.63 4.96
C TYR A 181 32.85 -26.45 6.37
N GLY A 182 31.52 -26.25 6.47
CA GLY A 182 30.80 -26.22 7.73
C GLY A 182 30.91 -27.54 8.49
N VAL A 183 30.88 -28.66 7.79
CA VAL A 183 31.13 -30.01 8.35
C VAL A 183 32.60 -30.19 8.75
N SER A 184 33.57 -29.73 7.96
CA SER A 184 35.00 -29.85 8.33
C SER A 184 35.43 -28.94 9.48
N VAL A 185 34.80 -27.77 9.62
CA VAL A 185 35.05 -26.84 10.74
C VAL A 185 34.29 -27.27 11.99
N ALA A 186 33.06 -27.79 11.86
CA ALA A 186 32.34 -28.41 12.99
C ALA A 186 33.04 -29.67 13.54
N MET A 187 33.92 -30.30 12.74
CA MET A 187 34.77 -31.42 13.17
C MET A 187 36.04 -30.98 13.93
N GLN A 188 36.43 -29.70 13.87
CA GLN A 188 37.63 -29.16 14.55
C GLN A 188 37.31 -28.17 15.66
N VAL A 189 36.19 -27.43 15.56
CA VAL A 189 35.71 -26.53 16.60
C VAL A 189 34.79 -27.32 17.52
N THR A 190 35.30 -27.55 18.71
CA THR A 190 34.77 -28.32 19.83
C THR A 190 33.25 -28.23 20.05
N SER A 191 32.71 -29.35 20.55
CA SER A 191 31.32 -29.62 20.94
C SER A 191 30.63 -28.58 21.83
N ASP A 192 31.35 -27.63 22.39
CA ASP A 192 30.88 -26.81 23.51
C ASP A 192 30.24 -25.50 23.07
N ILE A 193 30.67 -24.91 21.95
CA ILE A 193 30.04 -23.70 21.38
C ILE A 193 28.70 -24.08 20.73
N ILE A 194 28.68 -25.22 20.04
CA ILE A 194 27.48 -25.78 19.41
C ILE A 194 26.48 -26.24 20.49
N ARG A 195 26.91 -26.87 21.60
CA ARG A 195 26.01 -27.24 22.71
C ARG A 195 25.44 -26.04 23.48
N GLN A 196 26.22 -24.95 23.62
CA GLN A 196 25.72 -23.74 24.28
C GLN A 196 24.72 -22.95 23.44
N HIS A 197 24.81 -23.03 22.10
CA HIS A 197 23.91 -22.32 21.18
C HIS A 197 22.77 -23.21 20.61
N PHE A 198 22.95 -24.54 20.61
CA PHE A 198 22.02 -25.55 20.09
C PHE A 198 22.00 -26.77 21.02
N MET A 199 21.08 -26.76 21.99
CA MET A 199 21.04 -27.70 23.13
C MET A 199 20.67 -29.17 22.82
N SER A 200 20.60 -29.63 21.56
CA SER A 200 19.95 -30.92 21.24
C SER A 200 20.63 -31.85 20.21
N LEU A 201 21.83 -31.58 19.71
CA LEU A 201 22.39 -32.41 18.61
C LEU A 201 23.21 -33.65 19.06
N PRO A 202 22.93 -34.87 18.53
CA PRO A 202 23.67 -36.11 18.83
C PRO A 202 24.98 -36.26 18.02
N PRO A 203 25.96 -37.08 18.48
CA PRO A 203 27.31 -37.18 17.92
C PRO A 203 27.34 -37.85 16.52
N ILE A 204 28.43 -37.65 15.76
CA ILE A 204 28.63 -38.18 14.40
C ILE A 204 29.90 -39.06 14.37
N PRO A 205 29.86 -40.30 13.82
CA PRO A 205 31.04 -41.12 13.57
C PRO A 205 31.67 -40.89 12.18
N LYS A 206 32.95 -41.23 12.05
CA LYS A 206 33.83 -41.04 10.88
C LYS A 206 33.78 -42.26 9.94
N GLU A 207 33.61 -42.05 8.63
CA GLU A 207 34.49 -42.53 7.53
C GLU A 207 33.85 -42.49 6.11
N LEU A 208 34.74 -42.41 5.11
CA LEU A 208 34.67 -42.96 3.72
C LEU A 208 34.28 -42.09 2.49
N MET A 209 35.36 -41.60 1.85
CA MET A 209 35.79 -41.58 0.43
C MET A 209 34.83 -41.71 -0.78
N LEU A 210 35.09 -40.81 -1.73
CA LEU A 210 34.50 -40.59 -3.07
C LEU A 210 34.88 -41.59 -4.17
N LYS A 211 33.95 -41.87 -5.10
CA LYS A 211 34.26 -42.15 -6.52
C LYS A 211 33.19 -41.64 -7.52
N LYS A 212 33.59 -40.56 -8.19
CA LYS A 212 33.41 -40.07 -9.58
C LYS A 212 32.29 -40.57 -10.55
N TYR A 213 31.66 -39.53 -11.13
CA TYR A 213 30.93 -39.37 -12.41
C TYR A 213 29.50 -39.92 -12.47
N PHE A 214 28.63 -39.37 -11.59
CA PHE A 214 27.18 -39.59 -11.44
C PHE A 214 26.75 -41.07 -11.38
N PRO A 215 26.69 -41.61 -10.16
CA PRO A 215 25.39 -41.97 -9.60
C PRO A 215 25.22 -41.43 -8.17
N GLU A 216 23.96 -41.40 -7.71
CA GLU A 216 23.53 -41.07 -6.35
C GLU A 216 24.55 -41.54 -5.32
N ILE A 217 25.26 -40.59 -4.69
CA ILE A 217 25.86 -40.87 -3.39
C ILE A 217 24.70 -40.76 -2.42
N PRO A 218 24.35 -41.84 -1.70
CA PRO A 218 23.21 -41.85 -0.81
C PRO A 218 23.42 -40.72 0.20
N TYR A 219 22.57 -39.70 0.10
CA TYR A 219 22.43 -38.72 1.15
C TYR A 219 21.74 -39.43 2.31
N GLU A 220 22.49 -40.16 3.11
CA GLU A 220 22.10 -40.41 4.50
C GLU A 220 22.83 -39.39 5.38
N ALA A 221 22.38 -38.15 5.25
CA ALA A 221 22.42 -37.20 6.35
C ALA A 221 21.07 -36.50 6.42
N ASP A 222 20.00 -37.31 6.54
CA ASP A 222 18.72 -36.91 7.15
C ASP A 222 18.93 -36.56 8.64
N LYS A 223 19.87 -35.66 8.93
CA LYS A 223 19.67 -34.75 10.04
C LYS A 223 18.95 -33.56 9.43
N GLU A 224 17.62 -33.65 9.39
CA GLU A 224 16.79 -32.46 9.26
C GLU A 224 17.34 -31.40 10.24
N PHE A 225 17.58 -30.18 9.77
CA PHE A 225 17.79 -29.11 10.73
C PHE A 225 16.49 -29.02 11.51
N GLU A 226 16.57 -29.17 12.84
CA GLU A 226 15.39 -28.98 13.67
C GLU A 226 14.83 -27.58 13.36
N PRO A 227 13.53 -27.45 13.05
CA PRO A 227 12.93 -26.16 12.78
C PRO A 227 13.16 -25.25 13.98
N GLN A 228 13.95 -24.20 13.78
CA GLN A 228 14.19 -23.21 14.81
C GLN A 228 12.90 -22.40 15.00
N LYS A 229 12.45 -22.31 16.26
CA LYS A 229 11.32 -21.45 16.61
C LYS A 229 11.62 -20.02 16.21
N VAL A 230 10.74 -19.42 15.43
CA VAL A 230 10.85 -18.02 15.03
C VAL A 230 10.55 -17.12 16.22
N THR A 231 11.52 -16.28 16.56
CA THR A 231 11.47 -15.28 17.63
C THR A 231 12.08 -13.97 17.13
N TYR A 232 11.88 -12.88 17.88
CA TYR A 232 12.54 -11.60 17.59
C TYR A 232 14.08 -11.74 17.54
N SER A 233 14.68 -12.53 18.43
CA SER A 233 16.13 -12.76 18.43
C SER A 233 16.62 -13.51 17.19
N PHE A 234 15.81 -14.44 16.65
CA PHE A 234 16.12 -15.11 15.40
C PHE A 234 16.03 -14.15 14.20
N LEU A 235 15.00 -13.30 14.16
CA LEU A 235 14.87 -12.23 13.17
C LEU A 235 16.07 -11.27 13.23
N GLU A 236 16.48 -10.85 14.43
CA GLU A 236 17.62 -9.96 14.61
C GLU A 236 18.91 -10.55 14.05
N ARG A 237 19.16 -11.84 14.27
CA ARG A 237 20.30 -12.55 13.66
C ARG A 237 20.24 -12.56 12.13
N CYS A 238 19.04 -12.66 11.55
CA CYS A 238 18.87 -12.58 10.10
C CYS A 238 19.16 -11.17 9.57
N LEU A 239 18.76 -10.12 10.29
CA LEU A 239 19.09 -8.72 9.94
C LEU A 239 20.59 -8.43 10.11
N GLU A 240 21.24 -9.01 11.12
CA GLU A 240 22.70 -8.96 11.25
C GLU A 240 23.40 -9.63 10.08
N LEU A 241 22.90 -10.78 9.60
CA LEU A 241 23.44 -11.42 8.41
C LEU A 241 23.39 -10.49 7.19
N VAL A 242 22.28 -9.77 7.00
CA VAL A 242 22.15 -8.76 5.92
C VAL A 242 23.25 -7.69 6.02
N GLN A 243 23.51 -7.17 7.22
CA GLN A 243 24.58 -6.18 7.43
C GLN A 243 25.98 -6.75 7.19
N ASN A 244 26.23 -7.99 7.61
CA ASN A 244 27.51 -8.67 7.41
C ASN A 244 27.78 -9.01 5.95
N LEU A 245 26.74 -9.18 5.13
CA LEU A 245 26.85 -9.26 3.67
C LEU A 245 27.15 -7.89 3.03
N GLY A 246 27.28 -6.83 3.83
CA GLY A 246 27.65 -5.48 3.39
C GLY A 246 26.48 -4.65 2.88
N PHE A 247 25.24 -5.03 3.20
CA PHE A 247 24.07 -4.17 2.98
C PHE A 247 23.89 -3.22 4.18
N LYS A 248 23.53 -1.97 3.94
CA LYS A 248 23.33 -0.97 4.99
C LYS A 248 22.08 -1.28 5.82
N GLN A 249 20.98 -1.60 5.14
CA GLN A 249 19.67 -1.78 5.75
C GLN A 249 18.77 -2.68 4.89
N PHE A 250 17.81 -3.34 5.54
CA PHE A 250 16.66 -3.97 4.90
C PHE A 250 15.44 -3.05 5.01
N VAL A 251 14.79 -2.73 3.89
CA VAL A 251 13.58 -1.89 3.82
C VAL A 251 12.39 -2.78 3.47
N LEU A 252 11.37 -2.79 4.32
CA LEU A 252 10.10 -3.45 4.06
C LEU A 252 9.01 -2.40 3.83
N ILE A 253 8.40 -2.43 2.65
CA ILE A 253 7.19 -1.66 2.33
C ILE A 253 5.98 -2.56 2.57
N ILE A 254 5.09 -2.12 3.46
CA ILE A 254 3.81 -2.76 3.75
C ILE A 254 2.72 -1.86 3.19
N ASP A 255 1.93 -2.37 2.24
CA ASP A 255 0.84 -1.61 1.61
C ASP A 255 -0.39 -2.50 1.43
N LYS A 256 -1.55 -1.90 1.11
CA LYS A 256 -2.76 -2.61 0.67
C LYS A 256 -3.41 -3.58 1.66
N ILE A 257 -3.16 -3.40 2.96
CA ILE A 257 -3.84 -4.19 4.00
C ILE A 257 -5.35 -4.04 3.88
N ASP A 258 -5.84 -2.85 3.52
CA ASP A 258 -7.27 -2.58 3.35
C ASP A 258 -7.87 -3.11 2.04
N GLU A 259 -7.06 -3.69 1.15
CA GLU A 259 -7.50 -4.38 -0.07
C GLU A 259 -7.62 -5.90 0.13
N ASP A 260 -7.26 -6.42 1.31
CA ASP A 260 -7.43 -7.83 1.63
C ASP A 260 -8.92 -8.22 1.71
N SER A 261 -9.30 -9.13 0.81
CA SER A 261 -10.67 -9.63 0.65
C SER A 261 -11.33 -10.14 1.92
N ARG A 262 -10.54 -10.66 2.89
CA ARG A 262 -11.03 -11.19 4.16
C ARG A 262 -11.74 -10.14 5.01
N PHE A 263 -11.36 -8.87 4.87
CA PHE A 263 -11.92 -7.79 5.69
C PHE A 263 -13.16 -7.15 5.06
N SER A 264 -13.39 -7.31 3.75
CA SER A 264 -14.58 -6.76 3.07
C SER A 264 -14.83 -5.26 3.38
N ASN A 265 -13.76 -4.45 3.43
CA ASN A 265 -13.76 -3.03 3.82
C ASN A 265 -14.22 -2.74 5.27
N ASP A 266 -14.12 -3.70 6.18
CA ASP A 266 -14.40 -3.52 7.60
C ASP A 266 -13.19 -2.94 8.33
N ALA A 267 -13.31 -1.69 8.79
CA ALA A 267 -12.21 -1.00 9.45
C ALA A 267 -11.84 -1.63 10.81
N ASP A 268 -12.79 -2.23 11.52
CA ASP A 268 -12.52 -2.89 12.80
C ASP A 268 -11.65 -4.14 12.56
N LEU A 269 -11.99 -4.94 11.54
CA LEU A 269 -11.20 -6.14 11.19
C LEU A 269 -9.79 -5.79 10.68
N ILE A 270 -9.66 -4.72 9.87
CA ILE A 270 -8.35 -4.23 9.40
C ILE A 270 -7.50 -3.78 10.60
N ALA A 271 -8.09 -3.04 11.54
CA ALA A 271 -7.42 -2.57 12.75
C ALA A 271 -6.92 -3.74 13.61
N ASP A 272 -7.81 -4.69 13.93
CA ASP A 272 -7.47 -5.88 14.72
C ASP A 272 -6.37 -6.71 14.04
N PHE A 273 -6.40 -6.81 12.71
CA PHE A 273 -5.40 -7.55 11.95
C PHE A 273 -4.01 -6.90 12.02
N ILE A 274 -3.89 -5.58 11.85
CA ILE A 274 -2.57 -4.93 11.77
C ILE A 274 -1.98 -4.56 13.14
N GLU A 275 -2.79 -4.55 14.21
CA GLU A 275 -2.38 -4.21 15.57
C GLU A 275 -1.07 -4.89 16.03
N PRO A 276 -0.83 -6.20 15.81
CA PRO A 276 0.40 -6.87 16.25
C PRO A 276 1.68 -6.31 15.61
N VAL A 277 1.56 -5.64 14.45
CA VAL A 277 2.68 -5.00 13.75
C VAL A 277 2.89 -3.58 14.28
N LEU A 278 1.81 -2.80 14.41
CA LEU A 278 1.90 -1.39 14.81
C LEU A 278 2.25 -1.19 16.29
N THR A 279 2.05 -2.22 17.11
CA THR A 279 2.36 -2.19 18.55
C THR A 279 3.71 -2.83 18.89
N ASP A 280 4.39 -3.46 17.92
CA ASP A 280 5.68 -4.10 18.12
C ASP A 280 6.84 -3.09 18.11
N ASN A 281 7.06 -2.48 19.27
CA ASN A 281 8.13 -1.50 19.46
C ASN A 281 9.54 -2.08 19.27
N LYS A 282 9.75 -3.40 19.46
CA LYS A 282 11.08 -3.99 19.24
C LYS A 282 11.42 -3.97 17.77
N LEU A 283 10.46 -4.33 16.93
CA LEU A 283 10.60 -4.31 15.50
C LEU A 283 10.68 -2.88 14.94
N LEU A 284 9.73 -2.01 15.32
CA LEU A 284 9.62 -0.64 14.79
C LEU A 284 10.85 0.23 15.09
N LEU A 285 11.52 0.00 16.23
CA LEU A 285 12.72 0.75 16.65
C LEU A 285 14.05 0.09 16.25
N ASN A 286 14.02 -1.05 15.55
CA ASN A 286 15.25 -1.76 15.21
C ASN A 286 15.98 -1.04 14.06
N PRO A 287 17.21 -0.52 14.26
CA PRO A 287 17.92 0.26 13.23
C PRO A 287 18.39 -0.59 12.03
N LYS A 288 18.37 -1.92 12.14
CA LYS A 288 18.79 -2.84 11.07
C LYS A 288 17.70 -3.05 10.01
N ILE A 289 16.47 -2.60 10.29
CA ILE A 289 15.32 -2.68 9.38
C ILE A 289 14.56 -1.35 9.35
N GLN A 290 14.11 -0.95 8.17
CA GLN A 290 13.18 0.15 7.99
C GLN A 290 11.81 -0.40 7.58
N LEU A 291 10.77 -0.03 8.31
CA LEU A 291 9.39 -0.35 7.96
C LEU A 291 8.67 0.88 7.42
N LEU A 292 8.16 0.79 6.19
CA LEU A 292 7.26 1.78 5.60
C LEU A 292 5.85 1.19 5.57
N ILE A 293 4.98 1.60 6.49
CA ILE A 293 3.65 1.00 6.63
C ILE A 293 2.58 1.98 6.16
N SER A 294 1.96 1.69 5.02
CA SER A 294 0.82 2.45 4.49
C SER A 294 -0.48 1.96 5.11
N ILE A 295 -1.26 2.88 5.69
CA ILE A 295 -2.48 2.54 6.43
C ILE A 295 -3.59 3.55 6.09
N TRP A 296 -4.81 3.04 5.99
CA TRP A 296 -6.00 3.87 5.90
C TRP A 296 -6.31 4.57 7.24
N ASN A 297 -6.60 5.87 7.19
CA ASN A 297 -6.89 6.70 8.36
C ASN A 297 -7.96 6.12 9.32
N ILE A 298 -9.02 5.49 8.79
CA ILE A 298 -10.12 5.00 9.64
C ILE A 298 -9.65 3.83 10.53
N PRO A 299 -9.09 2.72 10.01
CA PRO A 299 -8.49 1.68 10.84
C PRO A 299 -7.42 2.20 11.80
N PHE A 300 -6.56 3.12 11.34
CA PHE A 300 -5.51 3.68 12.22
C PHE A 300 -6.09 4.46 13.40
N SER A 301 -7.19 5.21 13.18
CA SER A 301 -7.85 5.96 14.26
C SER A 301 -8.38 5.07 15.38
N ILE A 302 -8.74 3.81 15.07
CA ILE A 302 -9.18 2.80 16.07
C ILE A 302 -8.00 2.35 16.94
N LEU A 303 -6.78 2.35 16.38
CA LEU A 303 -5.56 1.89 17.03
C LEU A 303 -4.74 3.02 17.69
N ILE A 304 -5.15 4.29 17.55
CA ILE A 304 -4.35 5.45 17.96
C ILE A 304 -3.91 5.39 19.43
N ASP A 305 -4.77 4.87 20.31
CA ASP A 305 -4.50 4.74 21.75
C ASP A 305 -3.55 3.57 22.09
N LYS A 306 -3.40 2.61 21.17
CA LYS A 306 -2.52 1.44 21.32
C LYS A 306 -1.15 1.69 20.70
N VAL A 307 -1.09 2.51 19.65
CA VAL A 307 0.13 2.84 18.93
C VAL A 307 0.88 3.95 19.65
N ARG A 308 2.19 3.77 19.89
CA ARG A 308 3.04 4.81 20.49
C ARG A 308 3.42 5.87 19.45
N SER A 309 2.44 6.63 18.98
CA SER A 309 2.59 7.65 17.92
C SER A 309 3.65 8.73 18.22
N GLN A 310 3.94 8.99 19.49
CA GLN A 310 5.03 9.91 19.88
C GLN A 310 6.44 9.31 19.70
N LYS A 311 6.57 7.99 19.54
CA LYS A 311 7.84 7.30 19.30
C LYS A 311 8.09 6.98 17.84
N HIS A 312 7.04 6.88 17.04
CA HIS A 312 7.10 6.42 15.66
C HIS A 312 6.63 7.53 14.74
N PHE A 313 7.46 7.90 13.78
CA PHE A 313 7.10 8.95 12.83
C PHE A 313 5.83 8.54 12.07
N SER A 314 4.82 9.41 12.11
CA SER A 314 3.52 9.19 11.48
C SER A 314 3.22 10.36 10.57
N ALA A 315 3.23 10.11 9.27
CA ALA A 315 2.97 11.11 8.26
C ALA A 315 1.57 10.94 7.71
N THR A 316 0.75 11.98 7.78
CA THR A 316 -0.57 11.99 7.14
C THR A 316 -0.48 12.69 5.80
N LEU A 317 -0.84 11.99 4.73
CA LEU A 317 -0.92 12.57 3.40
C LEU A 317 -2.14 13.47 3.29
N ASN A 318 -1.87 14.77 3.28
CA ASN A 318 -2.83 15.81 3.02
C ASN A 318 -2.54 16.45 1.67
N TRP A 319 -3.59 16.69 0.89
CA TRP A 319 -3.49 17.40 -0.37
C TRP A 319 -4.20 18.73 -0.25
N GLU A 320 -3.42 19.80 -0.31
CA GLU A 320 -4.00 21.13 -0.48
C GLU A 320 -4.56 21.29 -1.89
N THR A 321 -5.47 22.25 -2.07
CA THR A 321 -6.02 22.57 -3.39
C THR A 321 -4.94 22.98 -4.39
N SER A 322 -3.89 23.68 -3.92
CA SER A 322 -2.69 24.03 -4.69
C SER A 322 -1.97 22.77 -5.22
N ASP A 323 -1.74 21.79 -4.36
CA ASP A 323 -1.08 20.52 -4.70
C ASP A 323 -1.90 19.72 -5.71
N LEU A 324 -3.23 19.65 -5.52
CA LEU A 324 -4.14 19.01 -6.48
C LEU A 324 -4.10 19.67 -7.85
N LYS A 325 -4.07 21.02 -7.91
CA LYS A 325 -3.96 21.77 -9.16
C LYS A 325 -2.67 21.44 -9.90
N GLU A 326 -1.54 21.41 -9.20
CA GLU A 326 -0.25 21.12 -9.81
C GLU A 326 -0.12 19.66 -10.25
N ALA A 327 -0.64 18.71 -9.47
CA ALA A 327 -0.72 17.31 -9.88
C ALA A 327 -1.58 17.14 -11.14
N LEU A 328 -2.72 17.83 -11.22
CA LEU A 328 -3.59 17.85 -12.40
C LEU A 328 -2.90 18.45 -13.63
N ASN A 329 -2.24 19.59 -13.47
CA ASN A 329 -1.45 20.22 -14.54
C ASN A 329 -0.33 19.29 -15.02
N LYS A 330 0.39 18.64 -14.10
CA LYS A 330 1.43 17.66 -14.44
C LYS A 330 0.85 16.49 -15.24
N ARG A 331 -0.27 15.92 -14.82
CA ARG A 331 -0.96 14.85 -15.57
C ARG A 331 -1.36 15.32 -16.97
N ILE A 332 -1.98 16.49 -17.08
CA ILE A 332 -2.41 17.06 -18.36
C ILE A 332 -1.23 17.28 -19.32
N ARG A 333 -0.10 17.81 -18.84
CA ARG A 333 1.13 17.96 -19.62
C ARG A 333 1.63 16.62 -20.17
N VAL A 334 1.69 15.59 -19.33
CA VAL A 334 2.16 14.25 -19.73
C VAL A 334 1.28 13.65 -20.83
N PHE A 335 -0.04 13.73 -20.70
CA PHE A 335 -0.97 13.12 -21.66
C PHE A 335 -1.21 13.97 -22.92
N SER A 336 -0.87 15.26 -22.87
CA SER A 336 -0.92 16.16 -24.03
C SER A 336 0.43 16.31 -24.74
N ASN A 337 1.48 15.66 -24.22
CA ASN A 337 2.85 15.84 -24.69
C ASN A 337 3.23 17.33 -24.71
N GLU A 338 3.01 18.00 -23.58
CA GLU A 338 3.28 19.42 -23.32
C GLU A 338 2.43 20.40 -24.15
N LYS A 339 1.46 19.96 -24.96
CA LYS A 339 0.57 20.85 -25.73
C LYS A 339 -0.38 21.64 -24.84
N VAL A 340 -0.84 21.03 -23.75
CA VAL A 340 -1.72 21.67 -22.76
C VAL A 340 -0.94 21.80 -21.46
N GLN A 341 -0.68 23.05 -21.05
CA GLN A 341 0.16 23.34 -19.89
C GLN A 341 -0.62 23.48 -18.58
N LYS A 342 -1.89 23.90 -18.68
CA LYS A 342 -2.77 24.21 -17.55
C LYS A 342 -4.16 23.67 -17.79
N PHE A 343 -4.80 23.14 -16.75
CA PHE A 343 -6.13 22.55 -16.85
C PHE A 343 -7.20 23.57 -17.22
N GLU A 344 -7.04 24.83 -16.82
CA GLU A 344 -7.98 25.91 -17.13
C GLU A 344 -8.13 26.13 -18.63
N LEU A 345 -7.09 25.82 -19.43
CA LEU A 345 -7.12 25.93 -20.89
C LEU A 345 -8.06 24.91 -21.57
N LEU A 346 -8.55 23.93 -20.82
CA LEU A 346 -9.51 22.96 -21.33
C LEU A 346 -10.95 23.51 -21.34
N PHE A 347 -11.20 24.63 -20.67
CA PHE A 347 -12.55 25.15 -20.44
C PHE A 347 -12.83 26.38 -21.31
N SER A 348 -14.09 26.59 -21.67
CA SER A 348 -14.52 27.81 -22.36
C SER A 348 -14.70 28.98 -21.39
N ASP A 349 -14.78 30.20 -21.94
CA ASP A 349 -14.87 31.46 -21.18
C ASP A 349 -16.11 31.57 -20.29
N ASP A 350 -17.15 30.76 -20.52
CA ASP A 350 -18.34 30.69 -19.67
C ASP A 350 -18.13 29.93 -18.34
N VAL A 351 -16.97 29.28 -18.18
CA VAL A 351 -16.59 28.56 -16.95
C VAL A 351 -15.90 29.51 -15.98
N LEU A 352 -16.69 29.95 -15.00
CA LEU A 352 -16.27 30.87 -13.95
C LEU A 352 -15.53 30.18 -12.78
N SER A 353 -14.88 30.98 -11.93
CA SER A 353 -14.06 30.51 -10.79
C SER A 353 -14.82 29.66 -9.77
N ASN A 354 -16.12 29.91 -9.56
CA ASN A 354 -16.95 29.09 -8.69
C ASN A 354 -17.05 27.63 -9.17
N HIS A 355 -17.08 27.38 -10.48
CA HIS A 355 -17.08 26.03 -11.03
C HIS A 355 -15.77 25.29 -10.68
N PHE A 356 -14.62 25.97 -10.74
CA PHE A 356 -13.36 25.39 -10.31
C PHE A 356 -13.35 25.13 -8.81
N ASN A 357 -13.91 26.04 -8.01
CA ASN A 357 -14.05 25.82 -6.56
C ASN A 357 -14.89 24.58 -6.27
N ASP A 358 -16.00 24.36 -6.97
CA ASP A 358 -16.84 23.17 -6.82
C ASP A 358 -16.08 21.88 -7.20
N ILE A 359 -15.29 21.90 -8.29
CA ILE A 359 -14.43 20.78 -8.70
C ILE A 359 -13.46 20.39 -7.57
N PHE A 360 -12.72 21.35 -7.01
CA PHE A 360 -11.73 21.06 -5.98
C PHE A 360 -12.36 20.77 -4.61
N TYR A 361 -13.49 21.38 -4.30
CA TYR A 361 -14.29 21.07 -3.11
C TYR A 361 -14.77 19.62 -3.14
N LEU A 362 -15.34 19.18 -4.26
CA LEU A 362 -15.82 17.81 -4.45
C LEU A 362 -14.69 16.78 -4.49
N ALA A 363 -13.50 17.16 -4.96
CA ALA A 363 -12.31 16.32 -4.92
C ALA A 363 -11.85 16.02 -3.48
N ASN A 364 -12.25 16.83 -2.49
CA ASN A 364 -12.03 16.58 -1.06
C ASN A 364 -10.58 16.19 -0.70
N GLY A 365 -9.58 16.92 -1.22
CA GLY A 365 -8.17 16.62 -0.95
C GLY A 365 -7.73 15.25 -1.49
N ASN A 366 -8.38 14.73 -2.53
CA ASN A 366 -8.15 13.39 -3.05
C ASN A 366 -7.87 13.42 -4.57
N PRO A 367 -6.64 13.06 -5.00
CA PRO A 367 -6.30 13.01 -6.43
C PRO A 367 -7.18 12.04 -7.22
N ARG A 368 -7.55 10.90 -6.64
CA ARG A 368 -8.41 9.90 -7.31
C ARG A 368 -9.78 10.50 -7.62
N ASP A 369 -10.40 11.16 -6.65
CA ASP A 369 -11.68 11.85 -6.86
C ASP A 369 -11.56 12.93 -7.93
N LEU A 370 -10.47 13.70 -7.94
CA LEU A 370 -10.22 14.70 -8.97
C LEU A 370 -10.16 14.08 -10.37
N TRP A 371 -9.47 12.94 -10.54
CA TRP A 371 -9.45 12.22 -11.81
C TRP A 371 -10.84 11.73 -12.24
N HIS A 372 -11.65 11.24 -11.29
CA HIS A 372 -13.02 10.84 -11.57
C HIS A 372 -13.89 12.02 -11.97
N ILE A 373 -13.81 13.14 -11.27
CA ILE A 373 -14.52 14.38 -11.62
C ILE A 373 -14.21 14.76 -13.06
N PHE A 374 -12.92 14.89 -13.40
CA PHE A 374 -12.51 15.23 -14.76
C PHE A 374 -12.98 14.20 -15.80
N LYS A 375 -13.01 12.91 -15.46
CA LYS A 375 -13.63 11.91 -16.34
C LYS A 375 -15.09 12.22 -16.64
N HIS A 376 -15.88 12.53 -15.61
CA HIS A 376 -17.28 12.89 -15.80
C HIS A 376 -17.46 14.20 -16.59
N LEU A 377 -16.59 15.20 -16.39
CA LEU A 377 -16.62 16.44 -17.16
C LEU A 377 -16.41 16.18 -18.66
N PHE A 378 -15.41 15.34 -19.01
CA PHE A 378 -15.13 14.99 -20.40
C PHE A 378 -16.27 14.22 -21.05
N TYR A 379 -16.88 13.25 -20.35
CA TYR A 379 -18.03 12.53 -20.88
C TYR A 379 -19.27 13.41 -21.02
N ALA A 380 -19.50 14.31 -20.06
CA ALA A 380 -20.60 15.27 -20.15
C ALA A 380 -20.42 16.19 -21.37
N GLN A 381 -19.21 16.73 -21.59
CA GLN A 381 -18.94 17.56 -22.75
C GLN A 381 -19.08 16.79 -24.06
N HIS A 382 -18.52 15.57 -24.15
CA HIS A 382 -18.66 14.73 -25.35
C HIS A 382 -20.12 14.42 -25.68
N LYS A 383 -20.96 14.19 -24.67
CA LYS A 383 -22.40 13.96 -24.83
C LYS A 383 -23.15 15.23 -25.29
N ILE A 384 -22.74 16.40 -24.82
CA ILE A 384 -23.34 17.70 -25.19
C ILE A 384 -22.92 18.09 -26.61
N ASP A 385 -21.61 18.08 -26.87
CA ASP A 385 -21.04 18.37 -28.18
C ASP A 385 -19.70 17.63 -28.36
N PRO A 386 -19.67 16.55 -29.16
CA PRO A 386 -18.46 15.77 -29.42
C PRO A 386 -17.44 16.50 -30.30
N LEU A 387 -17.84 17.57 -31.00
CA LEU A 387 -16.98 18.35 -31.89
C LEU A 387 -16.32 19.55 -31.19
N SER A 388 -16.72 19.85 -29.95
CA SER A 388 -16.16 20.95 -29.16
C SER A 388 -14.64 20.80 -28.94
N THR A 389 -13.96 21.95 -28.85
CA THR A 389 -12.54 22.08 -28.48
C THR A 389 -12.36 22.58 -27.05
N SER A 390 -13.43 22.67 -26.26
CA SER A 390 -13.41 23.11 -24.86
C SER A 390 -14.56 22.50 -24.05
N ILE A 391 -14.46 22.54 -22.72
CA ILE A 391 -15.46 22.10 -21.76
C ILE A 391 -16.29 23.31 -21.32
N SER A 392 -17.60 23.25 -21.57
CA SER A 392 -18.57 24.30 -21.24
C SER A 392 -19.03 24.27 -19.79
N SER A 393 -19.59 25.38 -19.29
CA SER A 393 -20.21 25.42 -17.96
C SER A 393 -21.36 24.42 -17.80
N GLY A 394 -22.10 24.16 -18.88
CA GLY A 394 -23.13 23.12 -18.92
C GLY A 394 -22.57 21.71 -18.70
N ALA A 395 -21.44 21.40 -19.35
CA ALA A 395 -20.73 20.15 -19.15
C ALA A 395 -20.13 20.04 -17.75
N VAL A 396 -19.66 21.14 -17.16
CA VAL A 396 -19.19 21.13 -15.77
C VAL A 396 -20.33 20.77 -14.82
N LYS A 397 -21.46 21.46 -14.89
CA LYS A 397 -22.62 21.21 -14.00
C LYS A 397 -23.11 19.77 -14.12
N GLU A 398 -23.30 19.30 -15.36
CA GLU A 398 -23.76 17.94 -15.62
C GLU A 398 -22.71 16.88 -15.21
N GLY A 399 -21.42 17.15 -15.43
CA GLY A 399 -20.34 16.26 -15.02
C GLY A 399 -20.23 16.13 -13.50
N LEU A 400 -20.32 17.25 -12.77
CA LEU A 400 -20.31 17.24 -11.30
C LEU A 400 -21.53 16.52 -10.73
N LYS A 401 -22.72 16.75 -11.30
CA LYS A 401 -23.93 15.99 -10.95
C LYS A 401 -23.71 14.49 -11.13
N ASN A 402 -23.28 14.07 -12.32
CA ASN A 402 -23.05 12.66 -12.62
C ASN A 402 -22.00 12.02 -11.70
N PHE A 403 -20.93 12.74 -11.36
CA PHE A 403 -19.94 12.27 -10.40
C PHE A 403 -20.56 12.02 -9.01
N VAL A 404 -21.32 12.97 -8.49
CA VAL A 404 -21.95 12.87 -7.16
C VAL A 404 -23.01 11.77 -7.11
N GLU A 405 -23.87 11.67 -8.12
CA GLU A 405 -24.95 10.68 -8.15
C GLU A 405 -24.44 9.24 -8.32
N SER A 406 -23.30 9.05 -9.01
CA SER A 406 -22.72 7.73 -9.27
C SER A 406 -21.54 7.35 -8.35
N PHE A 407 -21.19 8.20 -7.38
CA PHE A 407 -20.06 7.96 -6.50
C PHE A 407 -20.25 6.70 -5.65
N ASN A 408 -19.21 5.86 -5.56
CA ASN A 408 -19.27 4.63 -4.78
C ASN A 408 -18.88 4.87 -3.31
N TYR A 409 -19.87 5.16 -2.47
CA TYR A 409 -19.64 5.44 -1.05
C TYR A 409 -19.10 4.25 -0.24
N PHE A 410 -19.26 3.00 -0.71
CA PHE A 410 -18.69 1.83 -0.02
C PHE A 410 -17.17 1.70 -0.17
N GLU A 411 -16.56 2.44 -1.09
CA GLU A 411 -15.10 2.52 -1.17
C GLU A 411 -14.52 3.41 -0.06
N TYR A 412 -15.28 4.40 0.42
CA TYR A 412 -14.77 5.42 1.34
C TYR A 412 -15.27 5.24 2.77
N TYR A 413 -16.45 4.64 2.93
CA TYR A 413 -17.04 4.39 4.24
C TYR A 413 -16.96 2.92 4.61
N PRO A 414 -16.52 2.61 5.84
CA PRO A 414 -16.34 1.23 6.26
C PRO A 414 -17.68 0.50 6.26
N ARG A 415 -17.64 -0.78 5.90
CA ARG A 415 -18.79 -1.66 5.97
C ARG A 415 -18.52 -2.74 7.00
N LYS A 416 -19.48 -2.96 7.90
CA LYS A 416 -19.40 -4.12 8.78
C LYS A 416 -19.61 -5.41 7.99
N ALA A 417 -18.63 -6.31 8.01
CA ALA A 417 -18.68 -7.54 7.22
C ALA A 417 -19.86 -8.43 7.63
N ASN A 418 -20.14 -8.49 8.93
CA ASN A 418 -21.24 -9.29 9.53
C ASN A 418 -22.51 -8.47 9.80
N ALA A 419 -22.71 -7.35 9.10
CA ALA A 419 -23.88 -6.51 9.31
C ALA A 419 -25.16 -7.27 8.93
N ALA A 420 -26.15 -7.28 9.83
CA ALA A 420 -27.45 -7.89 9.54
C ALA A 420 -28.06 -7.27 8.26
N PRO A 421 -28.80 -8.02 7.43
CA PRO A 421 -29.40 -7.51 6.19
C PRO A 421 -30.29 -6.26 6.39
N GLN A 422 -30.83 -6.09 7.60
CA GLN A 422 -31.70 -4.96 7.98
C GLN A 422 -30.94 -3.77 8.59
N SER A 423 -29.62 -3.87 8.78
CA SER A 423 -28.82 -2.75 9.28
C SER A 423 -28.74 -1.66 8.22
N LEU A 424 -28.87 -0.40 8.66
CA LEU A 424 -28.67 0.73 7.76
C LEU A 424 -27.23 0.74 7.26
N ASN A 425 -27.07 1.03 5.98
CA ASN A 425 -25.77 1.23 5.37
C ASN A 425 -25.55 2.73 5.10
N ILE A 426 -24.36 3.06 4.58
CA ILE A 426 -23.99 4.44 4.24
C ILE A 426 -25.04 5.14 3.36
N TYR A 427 -25.57 4.46 2.33
CA TYR A 427 -26.60 5.04 1.46
C TYR A 427 -27.90 5.33 2.21
N SER A 428 -28.30 4.49 3.17
CA SER A 428 -29.47 4.79 4.00
C SER A 428 -29.28 6.04 4.86
N TYR A 429 -28.08 6.23 5.41
CA TYR A 429 -27.76 7.46 6.16
C TYR A 429 -27.76 8.69 5.25
N ILE A 430 -27.14 8.61 4.08
CA ILE A 430 -27.15 9.68 3.09
C ILE A 430 -28.59 10.05 2.71
N GLN A 431 -29.46 9.06 2.46
CA GLN A 431 -30.87 9.33 2.14
C GLN A 431 -31.63 10.07 3.25
N HIS A 432 -31.33 9.76 4.52
CA HIS A 432 -31.88 10.53 5.64
C HIS A 432 -31.38 11.98 5.66
N LEU A 433 -30.09 12.21 5.36
CA LEU A 433 -29.49 13.55 5.29
C LEU A 433 -30.05 14.35 4.10
N LEU A 434 -30.22 13.72 2.94
CA LEU A 434 -30.86 14.33 1.77
C LEU A 434 -32.32 14.71 2.05
N ARG A 435 -33.07 13.84 2.74
CA ARG A 435 -34.47 14.14 3.15
C ARG A 435 -34.55 15.27 4.16
N LEU A 436 -33.57 15.40 5.05
CA LEU A 436 -33.45 16.54 5.96
C LEU A 436 -33.21 17.85 5.19
N GLY A 437 -32.42 17.80 4.10
CA GLY A 437 -32.19 18.95 3.22
C GLY A 437 -31.39 20.09 3.86
N LYS A 438 -30.67 19.80 4.95
CA LYS A 438 -29.86 20.78 5.69
C LYS A 438 -28.48 20.21 6.00
N LYS A 439 -27.45 21.04 5.81
CA LYS A 439 -26.04 20.74 6.11
C LYS A 439 -25.77 20.65 7.62
N GLU A 440 -26.48 21.47 8.39
CA GLU A 440 -26.42 21.50 9.85
C GLU A 440 -27.77 21.10 10.46
N PHE A 441 -27.73 20.30 11.54
CA PHE A 441 -28.95 19.83 12.19
C PHE A 441 -28.78 19.44 13.66
N THR A 442 -29.89 19.43 14.39
CA THR A 442 -30.00 18.82 15.72
C THR A 442 -30.67 17.45 15.62
N ARG A 443 -30.54 16.61 16.65
CA ARG A 443 -31.26 15.32 16.71
C ARG A 443 -32.77 15.47 16.56
N ASN A 444 -33.35 16.56 17.09
CA ASN A 444 -34.78 16.84 16.98
C ASN A 444 -35.18 17.16 15.54
N ALA A 445 -34.43 18.05 14.86
CA ALA A 445 -34.67 18.37 13.46
C ALA A 445 -34.52 17.12 12.55
N PHE A 446 -33.53 16.27 12.83
CA PHE A 446 -33.34 15.00 12.12
C PHE A 446 -34.52 14.05 12.33
N LYS A 447 -35.01 13.93 13.58
CA LYS A 447 -36.18 13.11 13.93
C LYS A 447 -37.42 13.57 13.16
N GLU A 448 -37.70 14.87 13.18
CA GLU A 448 -38.86 15.48 12.51
C GLU A 448 -38.82 15.26 11.00
N ALA A 449 -37.66 15.48 10.37
CA ALA A 449 -37.53 15.34 8.92
C ALA A 449 -37.62 13.87 8.45
N THR A 450 -37.06 12.94 9.20
CA THR A 450 -36.92 11.53 8.78
C THR A 450 -38.06 10.63 9.25
N GLY A 451 -38.77 11.00 10.32
CA GLY A 451 -39.81 10.18 10.96
C GLY A 451 -39.26 9.00 11.78
N VAL A 452 -37.94 8.95 12.01
CA VAL A 452 -37.26 7.89 12.77
C VAL A 452 -37.58 8.00 14.27
N SER A 453 -37.70 6.87 14.97
CA SER A 453 -37.95 6.86 16.41
C SER A 453 -36.81 7.51 17.22
N GLY A 454 -37.12 8.12 18.37
CA GLY A 454 -36.11 8.85 19.17
C GLY A 454 -34.93 8.00 19.63
N GLY A 455 -35.14 6.72 19.98
CA GLY A 455 -34.05 5.80 20.35
C GLY A 455 -33.15 5.45 19.16
N SER A 456 -33.71 5.34 17.96
CA SER A 456 -32.96 5.05 16.73
C SER A 456 -32.13 6.25 16.26
N VAL A 457 -32.61 7.49 16.45
CA VAL A 457 -31.87 8.71 16.07
C VAL A 457 -30.50 8.79 16.75
N SER A 458 -30.43 8.53 18.07
CA SER A 458 -29.15 8.54 18.80
C SER A 458 -28.15 7.51 18.25
N ASN A 459 -28.64 6.31 17.93
CA ASN A 459 -27.80 5.26 17.33
C ASN A 459 -27.33 5.64 15.92
N TYR A 460 -28.20 6.21 15.09
CA TYR A 460 -27.85 6.61 13.72
C TYR A 460 -26.83 7.75 13.72
N VAL A 461 -27.06 8.78 14.53
CA VAL A 461 -26.10 9.89 14.69
C VAL A 461 -24.76 9.38 15.20
N SER A 462 -24.75 8.50 16.22
CA SER A 462 -23.50 7.92 16.70
C SER A 462 -22.76 7.12 15.62
N GLN A 463 -23.47 6.33 14.81
CA GLN A 463 -22.85 5.57 13.71
C GLN A 463 -22.33 6.49 12.59
N MET A 464 -23.10 7.49 12.17
CA MET A 464 -22.67 8.49 11.19
C MET A 464 -21.44 9.27 11.66
N GLN A 465 -21.35 9.61 12.95
CA GLN A 465 -20.17 10.23 13.53
C GLN A 465 -18.96 9.29 13.53
N LYS A 466 -19.14 8.04 13.96
CA LYS A 466 -18.06 7.03 13.99
C LYS A 466 -17.44 6.78 12.63
N MET A 467 -18.23 6.83 11.56
CA MET A 467 -17.73 6.68 10.19
C MET A 467 -17.24 8.00 9.57
N GLY A 468 -17.32 9.13 10.28
CA GLY A 468 -16.89 10.44 9.80
C GLY A 468 -17.81 11.09 8.75
N LEU A 469 -19.04 10.59 8.57
CA LEU A 469 -20.02 11.17 7.64
C LEU A 469 -20.56 12.52 8.16
N ILE A 470 -20.67 12.65 9.49
CA ILE A 470 -21.06 13.88 10.16
C ILE A 470 -20.08 14.17 11.31
N VAL A 471 -19.95 15.45 11.66
CA VAL A 471 -19.14 15.92 12.79
C VAL A 471 -19.99 16.70 13.77
N ASN A 472 -19.57 16.75 15.04
CA ASN A 472 -20.18 17.64 16.03
C ASN A 472 -19.53 19.01 15.89
N ILE A 473 -20.33 20.07 15.84
CA ILE A 473 -19.85 21.44 15.88
C ILE A 473 -20.20 22.05 17.23
N ASP A 474 -19.17 22.38 18.01
CA ASP A 474 -19.35 23.04 19.30
C ASP A 474 -19.84 24.47 19.05
N ARG A 475 -21.11 24.72 19.35
CA ARG A 475 -21.69 26.06 19.44
C ARG A 475 -21.99 26.34 20.90
N GLU A 476 -21.75 27.58 21.33
CA GLU A 476 -22.17 28.07 22.64
C GLU A 476 -23.70 27.99 22.74
N GLY A 477 -24.22 26.89 23.31
CA GLY A 477 -25.65 26.58 23.40
C GLY A 477 -25.91 25.22 24.05
N THR A 478 -27.16 24.97 24.46
CA THR A 478 -27.55 23.75 25.20
C THR A 478 -27.82 22.52 24.32
N SER A 479 -27.89 22.69 23.00
CA SER A 479 -28.22 21.61 22.06
C SER A 479 -27.03 21.27 21.17
N LEU A 480 -26.62 19.99 21.16
CA LEU A 480 -25.60 19.48 20.24
C LEU A 480 -26.05 19.67 18.78
N VAL A 481 -25.17 20.28 17.97
CA VAL A 481 -25.40 20.53 16.55
C VAL A 481 -24.42 19.70 15.73
N TYR A 482 -24.91 19.06 14.69
CA TYR A 482 -24.13 18.23 13.79
C TYR A 482 -24.04 18.86 12.41
N GLU A 483 -22.91 18.66 11.74
CA GLU A 483 -22.68 19.10 10.36
C GLU A 483 -22.34 17.89 9.47
N VAL A 484 -22.84 17.90 8.23
CA VAL A 484 -22.47 16.93 7.19
C VAL A 484 -21.04 17.20 6.73
N ASN A 485 -20.15 16.22 6.90
CA ASN A 485 -18.72 16.36 6.66
C ASN A 485 -18.33 16.01 5.21
N ASP A 486 -19.11 15.19 4.50
CA ASP A 486 -18.79 14.78 3.13
C ASP A 486 -19.19 15.85 2.09
N PRO A 487 -18.24 16.41 1.31
CA PRO A 487 -18.52 17.45 0.32
C PRO A 487 -19.53 17.05 -0.75
N LYS A 488 -19.58 15.78 -1.14
CA LYS A 488 -20.47 15.29 -2.20
C LYS A 488 -21.90 15.21 -1.69
N VAL A 489 -22.10 14.77 -0.44
CA VAL A 489 -23.41 14.79 0.21
C VAL A 489 -23.89 16.23 0.40
N THR A 490 -23.00 17.12 0.86
CA THR A 490 -23.28 18.55 1.02
C THR A 490 -23.68 19.20 -0.31
N TYR A 491 -22.94 18.93 -1.38
CA TYR A 491 -23.24 19.42 -2.72
C TYR A 491 -24.57 18.86 -3.26
N ALA A 492 -24.87 17.59 -2.98
CA ALA A 492 -26.17 17.01 -3.33
C ALA A 492 -27.34 17.66 -2.59
N ILE A 493 -27.18 18.01 -1.31
CA ILE A 493 -28.18 18.76 -0.54
C ILE A 493 -28.43 20.13 -1.19
N ASP A 494 -27.36 20.88 -1.46
CA ASP A 494 -27.45 22.25 -1.98
C ASP A 494 -28.11 22.30 -3.38
N ASN A 495 -27.96 21.23 -4.17
CA ASN A 495 -28.49 21.15 -5.54
C ASN A 495 -29.73 20.25 -5.70
N GLY A 496 -30.21 19.62 -4.62
CA GLY A 496 -31.36 18.70 -4.66
C GLY A 496 -31.11 17.42 -5.47
N TYR A 497 -29.87 16.90 -5.46
CA TYR A 497 -29.50 15.69 -6.20
C TYR A 497 -29.77 14.41 -5.38
N SER A 498 -30.02 13.31 -6.09
CA SER A 498 -30.25 12.01 -5.46
C SER A 498 -28.98 11.17 -5.47
N ILE A 499 -28.56 10.69 -4.30
CA ILE A 499 -27.45 9.73 -4.20
C ILE A 499 -28.02 8.33 -4.04
N ILE A 500 -27.97 7.53 -5.09
CA ILE A 500 -28.51 6.17 -5.10
C ILE A 500 -27.34 5.20 -5.30
N ARG A 501 -27.42 4.04 -4.66
CA ARG A 501 -26.49 2.97 -4.94
C ARG A 501 -26.61 2.57 -6.41
N SER A 502 -25.54 2.77 -7.17
CA SER A 502 -25.42 2.19 -8.51
C SER A 502 -25.41 0.66 -8.37
N ASN A 503 -26.31 -0.02 -9.10
CA ASN A 503 -26.48 -1.48 -9.04
C ASN A 503 -25.24 -2.23 -9.52
#